data_AF-A0A239PZ59-F1
#
_entry.id   AF-A0A239PZ59-F1
#
_cell.length_a   1.000
_cell.length_b   1.000
_cell.length_c   1.000
_cell.angle_alpha   90.00
_cell.angle_beta   90.00
_cell.angle_gamma   90.00
#
_symmetry.space_group_name_H-M   'P 1'
#
loop_
_entity.id
_entity.type
_entity.pdbx_description
1 polymer ?
#
loop_
_entity_poly.entity_id
_entity_poly.type
_entity_poly.pdbx_seq_one_letter_code
_entity_poly.pdbx_strand_id
1 'polypeptide(L)'
;MLIVSSLSEACRAYAAYKPACVISLLSDDDAVPCFDALPAERHLQLYVDRESCGESINAAARRRANDIVRFVRKWDGRGDILVHCSRGVSRSTAAAFVVMCLREPNAAEAALASRLRAAAPFADPCPLLVAYADELMGRDGRMIEAIEDLPPPIPTIRAPMVTLRLA
;
A
#
# COMPACT_ATOMS: atom_id res chain seq x y z
N MET A 1 7.14 -2.61 11.66
CA MET A 1 6.57 -1.29 11.31
C MET A 1 6.26 -1.25 9.83
N LEU A 2 5.29 -0.45 9.40
CA LEU A 2 4.94 -0.21 8.01
C LEU A 2 5.31 1.24 7.66
N ILE A 3 6.14 1.44 6.64
CA ILE A 3 6.55 2.76 6.15
C ILE A 3 5.83 3.04 4.84
N VAL A 4 5.28 4.24 4.69
CA VAL A 4 4.68 4.70 3.43
C VAL A 4 5.42 5.92 2.92
N SER A 5 5.79 5.94 1.65
CA SER A 5 6.48 7.08 1.03
C SER A 5 6.04 7.34 -0.43
N SER A 6 6.46 8.49 -0.95
CA SER A 6 6.52 8.73 -2.39
C SER A 6 7.70 7.98 -3.02
N LEU A 7 7.77 7.98 -4.36
CA LEU A 7 8.88 7.43 -5.12
C LEU A 7 10.17 8.20 -4.85
N SER A 8 10.08 9.54 -4.79
CA SER A 8 11.24 10.41 -4.54
C SER A 8 11.88 10.17 -3.16
N GLU A 9 11.09 9.77 -2.16
CA GLU A 9 11.59 9.50 -0.80
C GLU A 9 11.89 8.01 -0.56
N ALA A 10 11.64 7.11 -1.52
CA ALA A 10 11.73 5.67 -1.31
C ALA A 10 13.15 5.21 -0.91
N CYS A 11 14.19 5.65 -1.62
CA CYS A 11 15.58 5.32 -1.28
C CYS A 11 15.97 5.86 0.10
N ARG A 12 15.51 7.07 0.44
CA ARG A 12 15.76 7.68 1.75
C ARG A 12 15.05 6.90 2.86
N ALA A 13 13.81 6.50 2.64
CA ALA A 13 13.04 5.66 3.55
C ALA A 13 13.74 4.32 3.79
N TYR A 14 14.21 3.69 2.72
CA TYR A 14 14.95 2.44 2.78
C TYR A 14 16.25 2.59 3.58
N ALA A 15 17.04 3.62 3.30
CA ALA A 15 18.29 3.87 4.02
C ALA A 15 18.08 4.15 5.52
N ALA A 16 16.99 4.86 5.86
CA ALA A 16 16.68 5.23 7.24
C ALA A 16 16.16 4.07 8.09
N TYR A 17 15.29 3.22 7.53
CA TYR A 17 14.58 2.19 8.29
C TYR A 17 15.06 0.76 8.01
N LYS A 18 15.78 0.54 6.90
CA LYS A 18 16.28 -0.78 6.46
C LYS A 18 15.18 -1.86 6.52
N PRO A 19 14.04 -1.62 5.83
CA PRO A 19 12.92 -2.54 5.87
C PRO A 19 13.34 -3.91 5.33
N ALA A 20 12.76 -4.96 5.92
CA ALA A 20 12.99 -6.33 5.48
C ALA A 20 12.38 -6.60 4.10
N CYS A 21 11.31 -5.90 3.74
CA CYS A 21 10.66 -6.02 2.44
C CYS A 21 10.15 -4.68 1.89
N VAL A 22 10.00 -4.60 0.57
CA VAL A 22 9.54 -3.42 -0.13
C VAL A 22 8.44 -3.77 -1.15
N ILE A 23 7.39 -2.95 -1.19
CA ILE A 23 6.35 -2.97 -2.23
C ILE A 23 6.45 -1.66 -3.03
N SER A 24 6.76 -1.77 -4.31
CA SER A 24 6.86 -0.66 -5.26
C SER A 24 5.66 -0.68 -6.21
N LEU A 25 4.85 0.39 -6.18
CA LEU A 25 3.69 0.57 -7.06
C LEU A 25 4.01 1.69 -8.06
N LEU A 26 4.51 1.29 -9.23
CA LEU A 26 5.15 2.16 -10.22
C LEU A 26 4.21 2.40 -11.41
N SER A 27 4.43 3.49 -12.13
CA SER A 27 3.92 3.68 -13.49
C SER A 27 4.93 3.11 -14.50
N ASP A 28 4.53 2.82 -15.74
CA ASP A 28 5.41 2.22 -16.76
C ASP A 28 6.70 3.01 -17.04
N ASP A 29 6.65 4.33 -16.90
CA ASP A 29 7.79 5.22 -17.12
C ASP A 29 8.70 5.40 -15.87
N ASP A 30 8.29 4.86 -14.72
CA ASP A 30 9.03 5.04 -13.47
C ASP A 30 10.22 4.06 -13.40
N ALA A 31 11.41 4.59 -13.15
CA ALA A 31 12.56 3.75 -12.81
C ALA A 31 12.38 3.13 -11.42
N VAL A 32 12.60 1.82 -11.33
CA VAL A 32 12.59 1.12 -10.04
C VAL A 32 13.72 1.66 -9.15
N PRO A 33 13.42 2.08 -7.91
CA PRO A 33 14.47 2.47 -6.97
C PRO A 33 15.40 1.29 -6.68
N CYS A 34 16.71 1.57 -6.63
CA CYS A 34 17.69 0.59 -6.19
C CYS A 34 17.75 0.57 -4.66
N PHE A 35 17.50 -0.60 -4.08
CA PHE A 35 17.58 -0.84 -2.64
C PHE A 35 18.74 -1.79 -2.35
N ASP A 36 19.90 -1.22 -2.05
CA ASP A 36 21.13 -1.99 -1.80
C ASP A 36 20.90 -3.02 -0.69
N ALA A 37 21.32 -4.26 -0.93
CA ALA A 37 21.16 -5.41 -0.03
C ALA A 37 19.72 -5.94 0.19
N LEU A 38 18.71 -5.44 -0.53
CA LEU A 38 17.38 -6.07 -0.54
C LEU A 38 17.36 -7.29 -1.48
N PRO A 39 17.06 -8.50 -1.00
CA PRO A 39 16.88 -9.66 -1.90
C PRO A 39 15.69 -9.45 -2.83
N ALA A 40 15.81 -9.92 -4.09
CA ALA A 40 14.76 -9.77 -5.09
C ALA A 40 13.42 -10.38 -4.62
N GLU A 41 13.45 -11.47 -3.86
CA GLU A 41 12.23 -12.13 -3.34
C GLU A 41 11.52 -11.29 -2.28
N ARG A 42 12.19 -10.29 -1.70
CA ARG A 42 11.65 -9.35 -0.72
C ARG A 42 11.29 -7.99 -1.34
N HIS A 43 11.34 -7.89 -2.67
CA HIS A 43 10.94 -6.70 -3.42
C HIS A 43 9.78 -7.03 -4.36
N LEU A 44 8.56 -6.65 -3.99
CA LEU A 44 7.42 -6.73 -4.88
C LEU A 44 7.37 -5.48 -5.75
N GLN A 45 7.51 -5.64 -7.07
CA GLN A 45 7.40 -4.56 -8.05
C GLN A 45 6.13 -4.75 -8.88
N LEU A 46 5.21 -3.80 -8.81
CA LEU A 46 3.97 -3.83 -9.57
C LEU A 46 3.86 -2.55 -10.39
N TYR A 47 3.59 -2.72 -11.68
CA TYR A 47 3.39 -1.62 -12.61
C TYR A 47 1.90 -1.34 -12.80
N VAL A 48 1.60 -0.08 -13.09
CA VAL A 48 0.29 0.37 -13.52
C VAL A 48 0.35 0.54 -15.02
N ASP A 49 -0.20 -0.47 -15.71
CA ASP A 49 -0.30 -0.50 -17.15
C ASP A 49 -1.15 0.70 -17.62
N ARG A 50 -0.95 1.19 -18.83
CA ARG A 50 -1.91 2.11 -19.46
C ARG A 50 -3.12 1.33 -19.98
N GLU A 51 -4.09 1.05 -19.12
CA GLU A 51 -5.30 0.35 -19.52
C GLU A 51 -6.32 1.29 -20.20
N SER A 52 -6.93 0.83 -21.30
CA SER A 52 -7.78 1.67 -22.17
C SER A 52 -9.28 1.44 -21.99
N CYS A 53 -9.70 0.40 -21.25
CA CYS A 53 -11.11 0.11 -21.01
C CYS A 53 -11.39 -0.44 -19.60
N GLY A 54 -12.63 -0.33 -19.14
CA GLY A 54 -13.04 -0.71 -17.79
C GLY A 54 -12.70 -2.15 -17.41
N GLU A 55 -12.90 -3.12 -18.31
CA GLU A 55 -12.58 -4.52 -18.04
C GLU A 55 -11.08 -4.74 -17.79
N SER A 56 -10.22 -4.13 -18.62
CA SER A 56 -8.76 -4.21 -18.46
C SER A 56 -8.26 -3.55 -17.17
N ILE A 57 -8.86 -2.41 -16.78
CA ILE A 57 -8.57 -1.72 -15.51
C ILE A 57 -8.91 -2.62 -14.31
N ASN A 58 -10.10 -3.24 -14.34
CA ASN A 58 -10.57 -4.15 -13.30
C ASN A 58 -9.66 -5.38 -13.17
N ALA A 59 -9.31 -6.01 -14.29
CA ALA A 59 -8.42 -7.17 -14.30
C ALA A 59 -7.02 -6.84 -13.74
N ALA A 60 -6.45 -5.69 -14.12
CA ALA A 60 -5.16 -5.25 -13.62
C ALA A 60 -5.19 -4.90 -12.12
N ALA A 61 -6.23 -4.22 -11.66
CA ALA A 61 -6.41 -3.93 -10.24
C ALA A 61 -6.59 -5.20 -9.40
N ARG A 62 -7.38 -6.18 -9.87
CA ARG A 62 -7.53 -7.48 -9.21
C ARG A 62 -6.22 -8.24 -9.12
N ARG A 63 -5.45 -8.29 -10.22
CA ARG A 63 -4.10 -8.90 -10.25
C ARG A 63 -3.19 -8.25 -9.21
N ARG A 64 -3.15 -6.91 -9.19
CA ARG A 64 -2.34 -6.13 -8.25
C ARG A 64 -2.71 -6.41 -6.79
N ALA A 65 -4.00 -6.41 -6.46
CA ALA A 65 -4.48 -6.73 -5.11
C ALA A 65 -4.06 -8.14 -4.68
N ASN A 66 -4.24 -9.12 -5.57
CA ASN A 66 -3.83 -10.51 -5.33
C ASN A 66 -2.32 -10.65 -5.10
N ASP A 67 -1.49 -9.96 -5.88
CA ASP A 67 -0.03 -10.05 -5.74
C ASP A 67 0.44 -9.42 -4.42
N ILE A 68 -0.15 -8.29 -4.01
CA ILE A 68 0.09 -7.68 -2.69
C ILE A 68 -0.31 -8.66 -1.58
N VAL A 69 -1.53 -9.20 -1.61
CA VAL A 69 -2.02 -10.13 -0.58
C VAL A 69 -1.12 -11.36 -0.49
N ARG A 70 -0.72 -11.94 -1.62
CA ARG A 70 0.18 -13.10 -1.66
C ARG A 70 1.56 -12.78 -1.11
N PHE A 71 2.13 -11.63 -1.46
CA PHE A 71 3.43 -11.20 -0.98
C PHE A 71 3.43 -10.99 0.54
N VAL A 72 2.42 -10.30 1.07
CA VAL A 72 2.31 -10.01 2.51
C VAL A 72 2.02 -11.29 3.31
N ARG A 73 1.28 -12.26 2.74
CA ARG A 73 1.10 -13.59 3.37
C ARG A 73 2.39 -14.40 3.46
N LYS A 74 3.28 -14.28 2.47
CA LYS A 74 4.60 -14.93 2.48
C LYS A 74 5.59 -14.25 3.42
N TRP A 75 5.40 -12.96 3.69
CA TRP A 75 6.19 -12.24 4.66
C TRP A 75 5.88 -12.72 6.08
N ASP A 76 6.89 -13.23 6.78
CA ASP A 76 6.80 -13.77 8.14
C ASP A 76 6.47 -12.73 9.22
N GLY A 77 6.37 -11.45 8.84
CA GLY A 77 6.12 -10.33 9.75
C GLY A 77 7.35 -9.87 10.51
N ARG A 78 8.54 -10.41 10.21
CA ARG A 78 9.78 -9.96 10.82
C ARG A 78 10.35 -8.78 10.04
N GLY A 79 10.79 -7.79 10.80
CA GLY A 79 11.32 -6.53 10.28
C GLY A 79 10.23 -5.56 9.83
N ASP A 80 10.66 -4.48 9.19
CA ASP A 80 9.75 -3.47 8.67
C ASP A 80 9.40 -3.70 7.20
N ILE A 81 8.29 -3.13 6.74
CA ILE A 81 7.88 -3.15 5.34
C ILE A 81 7.75 -1.72 4.82
N LEU A 82 8.38 -1.42 3.68
CA LEU A 82 8.20 -0.15 2.98
C LEU A 82 7.22 -0.32 1.82
N VAL A 83 6.26 0.57 1.71
CA VAL A 83 5.31 0.64 0.60
C VAL A 83 5.40 2.02 -0.03
N HIS A 84 5.65 2.10 -1.33
CA HIS A 84 5.69 3.38 -2.02
C HIS A 84 5.00 3.35 -3.37
N CYS A 85 4.62 4.54 -3.83
CA CYS A 85 4.16 4.79 -5.18
C CYS A 85 4.65 6.16 -5.63
N SER A 86 4.34 6.60 -6.85
CA SER A 86 4.77 7.90 -7.37
C SER A 86 4.60 9.06 -6.37
N ARG A 87 3.37 9.30 -5.86
CA ARG A 87 3.06 10.43 -4.95
C ARG A 87 2.99 10.08 -3.47
N GLY A 88 2.94 8.81 -3.11
CA GLY A 88 2.71 8.38 -1.72
C GLY A 88 1.28 8.59 -1.21
N VAL A 89 0.32 8.94 -2.07
CA VAL A 89 -1.05 9.36 -1.67
C VAL A 89 -2.09 8.25 -1.77
N SER A 90 -2.15 7.51 -2.89
CA SER A 90 -3.32 6.66 -3.21
C SER A 90 -3.02 5.17 -3.30
N ARG A 91 -2.18 4.75 -4.25
CA ARG A 91 -1.81 3.33 -4.42
C ARG A 91 -1.05 2.77 -3.20
N SER A 92 -0.07 3.53 -2.69
CA SER A 92 0.75 3.13 -1.55
C SER A 92 -0.04 3.08 -0.26
N THR A 93 -0.97 4.01 -0.05
CA THR A 93 -1.83 4.06 1.14
C THR A 93 -2.90 2.97 1.11
N ALA A 94 -3.44 2.65 -0.07
CA ALA A 94 -4.30 1.48 -0.24
C ALA A 94 -3.54 0.18 0.04
N ALA A 95 -2.34 -0.01 -0.52
CA ALA A 95 -1.53 -1.18 -0.21
C ALA A 95 -1.11 -1.25 1.27
N ALA A 96 -0.81 -0.10 1.88
CA ALA A 96 -0.56 0.00 3.32
C ALA A 96 -1.78 -0.45 4.14
N PHE A 97 -2.98 -0.01 3.77
CA PHE A 97 -4.21 -0.44 4.42
C PHE A 97 -4.45 -1.95 4.28
N VAL A 98 -4.21 -2.51 3.09
CA VAL A 98 -4.26 -3.96 2.85
C VAL A 98 -3.29 -4.72 3.76
N VAL A 99 -2.05 -4.23 3.88
CA VAL A 99 -1.05 -4.80 4.80
C VAL A 99 -1.57 -4.76 6.24
N MET A 100 -2.09 -3.63 6.70
CA MET A 100 -2.63 -3.48 8.06
C MET A 100 -3.76 -4.48 8.31
N CYS A 101 -4.76 -4.57 7.43
CA CYS A 101 -5.87 -5.51 7.57
C CYS A 101 -5.41 -6.97 7.58
N LEU A 102 -4.36 -7.31 6.81
CA LEU A 102 -3.84 -8.67 6.76
C LEU A 102 -3.04 -9.03 8.01
N ARG A 103 -2.28 -8.06 8.56
CA ARG A 103 -1.44 -8.26 9.75
C ARG A 103 -2.21 -8.17 11.06
N GLU A 104 -3.33 -7.45 11.08
CA GLU A 104 -4.16 -7.26 12.26
C GLU A 104 -5.57 -7.83 12.01
N PRO A 105 -5.71 -9.17 11.87
CA PRO A 105 -6.95 -9.77 11.40
C PRO A 105 -8.15 -9.55 12.35
N ASN A 106 -7.87 -9.35 13.63
CA ASN A 106 -8.87 -9.13 14.67
C ASN A 106 -9.25 -7.65 14.87
N ALA A 107 -8.54 -6.72 14.23
CA ALA A 107 -8.88 -5.31 14.29
C ALA A 107 -9.99 -4.96 13.29
N ALA A 108 -10.89 -4.06 13.68
CA ALA A 108 -11.91 -3.55 12.78
C ALA A 108 -11.26 -2.72 11.65
N GLU A 109 -11.70 -2.93 10.41
CA GLU A 109 -11.18 -2.26 9.22
C GLU A 109 -11.32 -0.74 9.34
N ALA A 110 -12.44 -0.24 9.88
CA ALA A 110 -12.66 1.18 10.16
C ALA A 110 -11.64 1.78 11.14
N ALA A 111 -11.24 1.03 12.17
CA ALA A 111 -10.21 1.47 13.11
C ALA A 111 -8.82 1.52 12.45
N LEU A 112 -8.52 0.55 11.59
CA LEU A 112 -7.28 0.53 10.80
C LEU A 112 -7.24 1.69 9.78
N ALA A 113 -8.35 1.97 9.09
CA ALA A 113 -8.47 3.07 8.15
C ALA A 113 -8.31 4.41 8.86
N SER A 114 -8.94 4.58 10.03
CA SER A 114 -8.79 5.76 10.88
C SER A 114 -7.34 5.95 11.35
N ARG A 115 -6.66 4.87 11.73
CA ARG A 115 -5.24 4.91 12.12
C ARG A 115 -4.34 5.30 10.94
N LEU A 116 -4.62 4.78 9.74
CA LEU A 116 -3.94 5.20 8.52
C LEU A 116 -4.14 6.70 8.26
N ARG A 117 -5.38 7.18 8.31
CA ARG A 117 -5.74 8.59 8.11
C ARG A 117 -5.08 9.50 9.14
N ALA A 118 -5.03 9.10 10.40
CA ALA A 118 -4.39 9.87 11.47
C ALA A 118 -2.88 10.04 11.23
N ALA A 119 -2.20 8.99 10.77
CA ALA A 119 -0.77 9.04 10.46
C ALA A 119 -0.48 9.74 9.12
N ALA A 120 -1.37 9.60 8.13
CA ALA A 120 -1.28 10.21 6.81
C ALA A 120 -2.56 10.98 6.47
N PRO A 121 -2.71 12.23 6.95
CA PRO A 121 -3.93 13.02 6.69
C PRO A 121 -4.19 13.30 5.20
N PHE A 122 -3.15 13.20 4.37
CA PHE A 122 -3.21 13.32 2.90
C PHE A 122 -3.59 12.03 2.16
N ALA A 123 -3.69 10.88 2.85
CA ALA A 123 -3.92 9.59 2.22
C ALA A 123 -5.23 9.56 1.43
N ASP A 124 -5.28 8.98 0.24
CA ASP A 124 -6.51 8.84 -0.52
C ASP A 124 -6.55 7.46 -1.18
N PRO A 125 -6.74 6.40 -0.36
CA PRO A 125 -6.56 5.02 -0.79
C PRO A 125 -7.37 4.71 -2.05
N CYS A 126 -6.72 4.13 -3.07
CA CYS A 126 -7.37 3.70 -4.30
C CYS A 126 -8.52 2.71 -4.02
N PRO A 127 -9.80 3.08 -4.25
CA PRO A 127 -10.95 2.26 -3.87
C PRO A 127 -10.96 0.91 -4.57
N LEU A 128 -10.63 0.90 -5.86
CA LEU A 128 -10.63 -0.31 -6.67
C LEU A 128 -9.61 -1.36 -6.17
N LEU A 129 -8.43 -0.92 -5.73
CA LEU A 129 -7.43 -1.81 -5.17
C LEU A 129 -7.92 -2.42 -3.84
N VAL A 130 -8.54 -1.59 -3.00
CA VAL A 130 -9.07 -2.02 -1.69
C VAL A 130 -10.24 -2.97 -1.84
N ALA A 131 -11.17 -2.70 -2.76
CA ALA A 131 -12.33 -3.56 -3.04
C ALA A 131 -11.91 -4.97 -3.47
N TYR A 132 -10.92 -5.10 -4.36
CA TYR A 132 -10.43 -6.43 -4.72
C TYR A 132 -9.65 -7.11 -3.59
N ALA A 133 -8.89 -6.36 -2.80
CA ALA A 133 -8.22 -6.94 -1.64
C ALA A 133 -9.24 -7.43 -0.58
N ASP A 134 -10.34 -6.69 -0.38
CA ASP A 134 -11.46 -7.07 0.49
C ASP A 134 -12.02 -8.44 0.09
N GLU A 135 -12.40 -8.60 -1.18
CA GLU A 135 -12.92 -9.86 -1.75
C GLU A 135 -11.93 -11.01 -1.54
N LEU A 136 -10.65 -10.78 -1.87
CA LEU A 136 -9.59 -11.80 -1.76
C LEU A 136 -9.26 -12.19 -0.30
N MET A 137 -9.57 -11.29 0.65
CA MET A 137 -9.34 -11.49 2.08
C MET A 137 -10.60 -11.94 2.82
N GLY A 138 -11.76 -12.01 2.16
CA GLY A 138 -13.03 -12.38 2.76
C GLY A 138 -13.45 -11.38 3.85
N ARG A 139 -13.39 -10.08 3.56
CA ARG A 139 -13.75 -9.03 4.52
C ARG A 139 -15.17 -8.51 4.38
N ASP A 140 -15.94 -9.06 3.44
CA ASP A 140 -17.37 -8.83 3.25
C ASP A 140 -17.71 -7.34 3.04
N GLY A 141 -16.85 -6.62 2.32
CA GLY A 141 -17.01 -5.20 2.00
C GLY A 141 -16.53 -4.24 3.09
N ARG A 142 -16.14 -4.73 4.27
CA ARG A 142 -15.76 -3.86 5.40
C ARG A 142 -14.51 -3.01 5.15
N MET A 143 -13.58 -3.46 4.30
CA MET A 143 -12.41 -2.66 3.94
C MET A 143 -12.77 -1.51 3.02
N ILE A 144 -13.64 -1.73 2.02
CA ILE A 144 -14.04 -0.66 1.10
C ILE A 144 -14.91 0.37 1.82
N GLU A 145 -15.88 -0.08 2.63
CA GLU A 145 -16.70 0.78 3.49
C GLU A 145 -15.82 1.65 4.40
N ALA A 146 -14.82 1.05 5.04
CA ALA A 146 -13.92 1.77 5.95
C ALA A 146 -13.13 2.91 5.31
N ILE A 147 -12.78 2.83 4.01
CA ILE A 147 -12.08 3.93 3.33
C ILE A 147 -13.04 4.95 2.72
N GLU A 148 -14.26 4.55 2.36
CA GLU A 148 -15.32 5.43 1.87
C GLU A 148 -15.88 6.32 2.98
N ASP A 149 -15.92 5.81 4.22
CA ASP A 149 -16.34 6.55 5.42
C ASP A 149 -15.27 7.51 5.96
N LEU A 150 -14.06 7.52 5.38
CA LEU A 150 -13.02 8.45 5.83
C LEU A 150 -13.41 9.90 5.51
N PRO A 151 -13.05 10.85 6.39
CA PRO A 151 -13.16 12.26 6.04
C PRO A 151 -12.29 12.57 4.80
N PRO A 152 -12.63 13.62 4.04
CA PRO A 152 -11.86 14.04 2.88
C PRO A 152 -10.36 14.19 3.19
N PRO A 153 -9.47 13.81 2.26
CA PRO A 153 -8.03 13.99 2.47
C PRO A 153 -7.66 15.46 2.59
N ILE A 154 -6.51 15.73 3.21
CA ILE A 154 -5.91 17.07 3.28
C ILE A 154 -4.83 17.18 2.19
N PRO A 155 -5.15 17.64 0.96
CA PRO A 155 -4.23 17.60 -0.19
C PRO A 155 -3.09 18.62 -0.11
N THR A 156 -3.18 19.60 0.80
CA THR A 156 -2.14 20.63 0.99
C THR A 156 -0.88 20.08 1.65
N ILE A 157 -0.98 18.94 2.34
CA ILE A 157 0.17 18.24 2.90
C ILE A 157 0.86 17.46 1.78
N ARG A 158 2.13 17.79 1.51
CA ARG A 158 2.94 17.15 0.45
C ARG A 158 3.44 15.76 0.85
N ALA A 159 2.50 14.84 1.07
CA ALA A 159 2.69 13.40 1.31
C ALA A 159 4.08 13.00 1.86
N PRO A 160 4.46 13.47 3.07
CA PRO A 160 5.73 13.09 3.66
C PRO A 160 5.75 11.57 3.87
N MET A 161 6.96 11.03 4.03
CA MET A 161 7.12 9.68 4.51
C MET A 161 6.48 9.55 5.90
N VAL A 162 5.67 8.51 6.10
CA VAL A 162 5.00 8.21 7.38
C VAL A 162 5.30 6.79 7.83
N THR A 163 5.21 6.58 9.14
CA THR A 163 5.40 5.26 9.76
C THR A 163 4.15 4.85 10.53
N LEU A 164 3.69 3.63 10.30
CA LEU A 164 2.54 3.01 10.93
C LEU A 164 3.00 1.84 11.77
N ARG A 165 2.55 1.77 13.03
CA ARG A 165 2.78 0.59 13.87
C ARG A 165 1.83 -0.52 13.43
N LEU A 166 2.40 -1.72 13.28
CA LEU A 166 1.64 -2.96 13.16
C LEU A 166 1.58 -3.59 14.56
N ALA A 167 0.44 -4.13 14.92
CA ALA A 167 0.24 -4.81 16.22
C ALA A 167 0.98 -6.15 16.30
#